data_AF-A0A2A6MCY7-F1
#
_entry.id   AF-A0A2A6MCY7-F1
#
_cell.length_a   1.000
_cell.length_b   1.000
_cell.length_c   1.000
_cell.angle_alpha   90.00
_cell.angle_beta   90.00
_cell.angle_gamma   90.00
#
_symmetry.space_group_name_H-M   'P 1'
#
loop_
_entity.id
_entity.type
_entity.pdbx_description
1 polymer ?
#
loop_
_entity_poly.entity_id
_entity_poly.type
_entity_poly.pdbx_seq_one_letter_code
_entity_poly.pdbx_strand_id
1 'polypeptide(L)' 'MLRRHDYTVDVWADTPAAHFISDYVDVDGLKYPTRRSVFTIKPDGALDRDFTAVTIELSDYALF' A
#
# COMPACT_ATOMS: atom_id res chain seq x y z
N MET A 1 -6.91 -9.88 7.11
CA MET A 1 -6.62 -8.59 6.47
C MET A 1 -5.13 -8.33 6.58
N LEU A 2 -4.44 -8.18 5.45
CA LEU A 2 -3.05 -7.73 5.44
C LEU A 2 -3.05 -6.23 5.77
N ARG A 3 -2.28 -5.80 6.77
CA ARG A 3 -2.24 -4.38 7.19
C ARG A 3 -1.02 -3.63 6.64
N ARG A 4 0.05 -4.36 6.36
CA ARG A 4 1.34 -3.85 5.88
C ARG A 4 2.06 -4.96 5.11
N HIS A 5 2.70 -4.60 4.02
CA HIS A 5 3.62 -5.45 3.27
C HIS A 5 4.92 -4.68 3.03
N ASP A 6 6.03 -5.26 3.46
CA ASP A 6 7.34 -4.64 3.28
C ASP A 6 8.11 -5.37 2.19
N TYR A 7 8.72 -4.60 1.28
CA TYR A 7 9.50 -5.10 0.16
C TYR A 7 10.56 -4.08 -0.26
N THR A 8 11.53 -4.53 -1.06
CA THR A 8 12.48 -3.63 -1.73
C THR A 8 11.98 -3.30 -3.14
N VAL A 9 12.20 -2.06 -3.56
CA VAL A 9 11.76 -1.57 -4.88
C VAL A 9 12.95 -1.60 -5.84
N ASP A 10 13.00 -2.61 -6.72
CA ASP A 10 14.09 -2.80 -7.70
C ASP A 10 14.34 -1.56 -8.57
N VAL A 11 13.26 -1.00 -9.16
CA VAL A 11 13.32 0.23 -9.99
C VAL A 11 13.71 1.49 -9.23
N TRP A 12 13.85 1.40 -7.90
CA TRP A 12 14.27 2.47 -7.02
C TRP A 12 15.43 2.02 -6.13
N ALA A 13 16.45 1.40 -6.76
CA ALA A 13 17.70 1.03 -6.11
C ALA A 13 17.50 0.20 -4.82
N ASP A 14 16.59 -0.77 -4.88
CA ASP A 14 16.21 -1.63 -3.76
C ASP A 14 15.75 -0.89 -2.49
N THR A 15 15.25 0.34 -2.64
CA THR A 15 14.77 1.14 -1.51
C THR A 15 13.71 0.36 -0.72
N PRO A 16 13.90 0.14 0.60
CA PRO A 16 12.91 -0.51 1.43
C PRO A 16 11.63 0.31 1.51
N ALA A 17 10.50 -0.34 1.26
CA ALA A 17 9.19 0.28 1.22
C ALA A 17 8.19 -0.47 2.09
N ALA A 18 7.30 0.26 2.72
CA ALA A 18 6.16 -0.26 3.46
C ALA A 18 4.87 0.13 2.74
N HIS A 19 4.10 -0.88 2.33
CA HIS A 19 2.85 -0.72 1.59
C HIS A 19 1.67 -1.03 2.50
N PHE A 20 0.80 -0.04 2.66
CA PHE A 20 -0.41 -0.09 3.46
C PHE A 20 -1.64 -0.18 2.56
N ILE A 21 -2.65 -0.91 3.03
CA ILE A 21 -3.95 -1.02 2.39
C ILE A 21 -5.06 -0.63 3.37
N SER A 22 -5.96 0.25 2.94
CA SER A 22 -7.04 0.83 3.75
C SER A 22 -8.33 0.97 2.95
N ASP A 23 -9.35 1.50 3.63
CA ASP A 23 -10.63 1.93 3.03
C ASP A 23 -11.33 0.78 2.29
N TYR A 24 -11.70 -0.25 3.03
CA TYR A 24 -12.28 -1.45 2.44
C TYR A 24 -13.74 -1.25 2.06
N VAL A 25 -14.10 -1.74 0.87
CA VAL A 25 -15.49 -1.93 0.42
C VAL A 25 -15.85 -3.42 0.44
N ASP A 26 -17.14 -3.72 0.59
CA ASP A 26 -17.68 -5.07 0.40
C ASP A 26 -18.14 -5.24 -1.03
N VAL A 27 -17.69 -6.31 -1.69
CA VAL A 27 -18.13 -6.71 -3.03
C VAL A 27 -18.38 -8.21 -2.95
N ASP A 28 -19.65 -8.60 -3.05
CA ASP A 28 -20.13 -9.98 -2.94
C ASP A 28 -19.59 -10.75 -1.71
N GLY A 29 -19.54 -10.09 -0.55
CA GLY A 29 -19.10 -10.69 0.71
C GLY A 29 -17.58 -10.74 0.90
N LEU A 30 -16.81 -10.25 -0.08
CA LEU A 30 -15.36 -10.10 0.01
C LEU A 30 -14.98 -8.63 0.24
N LYS A 31 -13.99 -8.39 1.11
CA LYS A 31 -13.49 -7.04 1.39
C LYS A 31 -12.33 -6.69 0.47
N TYR A 32 -12.48 -5.60 -0.28
CA TYR A 32 -11.45 -5.08 -1.18
C TYR A 32 -10.97 -3.71 -0.71
N PRO A 33 -9.64 -3.47 -0.59
CA PRO A 33 -9.12 -2.16 -0.20
C PRO A 33 -9.25 -1.16 -1.34
N THR A 34 -9.91 -0.01 -1.13
CA THR A 34 -9.98 1.04 -2.15
C THR A 34 -8.75 1.91 -2.16
N ARG A 35 -7.97 1.95 -1.08
CA ARG A 35 -6.79 2.80 -0.98
C ARG A 35 -5.54 2.04 -0.64
N ARG A 36 -4.45 2.40 -1.33
CA ARG A 36 -3.11 1.90 -1.04
C ARG A 36 -2.11 3.04 -0.94
N SER A 37 -1.19 2.94 0.01
CA SER A 37 -0.14 3.93 0.21
C SER A 37 1.20 3.26 0.44
N VAL A 38 2.24 3.77 -0.20
CA VAL A 38 3.60 3.28 -0.08
C VAL A 38 4.48 4.38 0.48
N PHE A 39 5.20 4.05 1.55
CA PHE A 39 6.18 4.93 2.19
C PHE A 39 7.55 4.25 2.14
N THR A 40 8.62 5.03 2.11
CA THR A 40 9.96 4.49 2.33
C THR A 40 10.17 4.17 3.80
N ILE A 41 11.05 3.20 4.06
CA ILE A 41 11.51 2.86 5.40
C ILE A 41 12.90 3.49 5.58
N LYS A 42 13.05 4.32 6.61
CA LYS A 42 14.29 4.98 6.98
C LYS A 42 15.31 3.96 7.51
N PRO A 43 16.61 4.30 7.56
CA PRO A 43 17.64 3.40 8.09
C PRO A 43 17.41 2.94 9.53
N ASP A 44 16.67 3.70 10.34
CA ASP A 44 16.27 3.35 11.71
C ASP A 44 15.02 2.44 11.78
N GLY A 45 14.46 2.06 10.63
CA GLY A 45 13.26 1.23 10.52
C GLY A 45 11.94 2.00 10.60
N ALA A 46 11.98 3.32 10.82
CA ALA A 46 10.78 4.14 10.85
C ALA A 46 10.23 4.40 9.43
N LEU A 47 8.94 4.70 9.33
CA LEU A 47 8.37 5.17 8.06
C LEU A 47 8.77 6.60 7.81
N ASP A 48 9.13 6.92 6.57
CA ASP A 48 9.17 8.31 6.14
C ASP A 48 7.76 8.81 5.85
N ARG A 49 7.15 9.53 6.80
CA ARG A 49 5.79 10.06 6.65
C ARG A 49 5.72 11.41 5.95
N ASP A 50 6.86 12.06 5.76
CA ASP A 50 6.95 13.34 5.07
C ASP A 50 6.93 13.17 3.54
N PHE A 51 7.14 11.94 3.07
CA PHE A 51 7.12 11.58 1.65
C PHE A 51 6.27 10.32 1.42
N THR A 52 5.19 10.46 0.66
CA THR A 52 4.42 9.30 0.17
C THR A 52 4.91 8.96 -1.24
N ALA A 53 5.55 7.80 -1.39
CA ALA A 53 6.11 7.38 -2.67
C ALA A 53 5.02 7.09 -3.69
N VAL A 54 3.94 6.41 -3.28
CA VAL A 54 2.81 6.08 -4.14
C VAL A 54 1.52 6.17 -3.33
N THR A 55 0.48 6.74 -3.94
CA THR A 55 -0.91 6.55 -3.51
C THR A 55 -1.71 5.96 -4.67
N ILE A 56 -2.48 4.92 -4.40
CA ILE A 56 -3.36 4.27 -5.38
C ILE A 56 -4.78 4.34 -4.82
N GLU A 57 -5.68 4.94 -5.60
CA GLU A 57 -7.13 4.91 -5.34
C GLU A 57 -7.76 3.98 -6.38
N LEU A 58 -8.56 3.02 -5.90
CA LEU A 58 -9.21 1.98 -6.69
C LEU A 58 -10.72 2.08 -6.50
N SER A 59 -11.44 2.14 -7.62
CA SER A 59 -12.90 2.19 -7.68
C SER A 59 -13.43 1.15 -8.67
N ASP A 60 -14.75 1.05 -8.77
CA ASP A 60 -15.46 0.31 -9.82
C ASP A 60 -15.10 -1.19 -9.85
N TYR A 61 -15.06 -1.79 -8.66
CA TYR A 61 -14.93 -3.24 -8.53
C TYR A 61 -16.14 -3.93 -9.16
N ALA A 62 -15.89 -4.75 -10.16
CA ALA A 62 -16.89 -5.61 -10.79
C ALA A 62 -16.38 -7.06 -10.79
N LEU A 63 -17.26 -7.97 -10.40
CA LEU A 63 -17.09 -9.40 -10.62
C LEU A 63 -17.79 -9.76 -11.94
N PHE A 64 -17.26 -10.78 -12.61
CA PHE A 64 -17.68 -11.19 -13.96
C PHE A 64 -19.07 -11.82 -13.99
#